data_AF-A0A6G4UFA8-F1
#
_entry.id   AF-A0A6G4UFA8-F1
#
_cell.length_a   1.000
_cell.length_b   1.000
_cell.length_c   1.000
_cell.angle_alpha   90.00
_cell.angle_beta   90.00
_cell.angle_gamma   90.00
#
_symmetry.space_group_name_H-M   'P 1'
#
loop_
_entity.id
_entity.type
_entity.pdbx_description
1 polymer ?
#
loop_
_entity_poly.entity_id
_entity_poly.type
_entity_poly.pdbx_seq_one_letter_code
_entity_poly.pdbx_strand_id
1 'polypeptide(L)'
;MPAEPVSIPDPAPAPAPASERASVSEPEPDPASTQGHVPRGSALRAWAELLRISAVFTVPGDALAGAAAAGRRPNRGTLLAAGASLCLYEAGMALNDYADRDVDAIERPHRPLPSGRISPGAALVAAAGLTAVGLSLAAAAGRKPLAVATALAGTVWAYDLHLKQTPAGPAAMAMARGLDLLLGSTATIGRAAGPIPRRERAAPGGPTGTEINAASPPAPRGPGGIPPVAGRGGSGA
;
A
#
# COMPACT_ATOMS: atom_id res chain seq x y z
N MET A 1 15.18 -45.15 -96.52
CA MET A 1 15.12 -44.85 -95.08
C MET A 1 13.68 -44.44 -94.76
N PRO A 2 12.90 -45.23 -94.02
CA PRO A 2 11.56 -44.83 -93.63
C PRO A 2 11.61 -43.85 -92.45
N ALA A 3 10.88 -42.74 -92.55
CA ALA A 3 10.69 -41.79 -91.47
C ALA A 3 9.67 -42.35 -90.46
N GLU A 4 10.03 -42.42 -89.19
CA GLU A 4 9.09 -42.76 -88.13
C GLU A 4 8.06 -41.63 -87.91
N PRO A 5 6.78 -41.94 -87.69
CA PRO A 5 5.77 -40.94 -87.35
C PRO A 5 5.93 -40.51 -85.88
N VAL A 6 6.19 -39.21 -85.69
CA VAL A 6 6.18 -38.55 -84.37
C VAL A 6 4.77 -38.64 -83.78
N SER A 7 4.62 -39.38 -82.67
CA SER A 7 3.41 -39.41 -81.85
C SER A 7 3.23 -38.07 -81.12
N ILE A 8 2.17 -37.34 -81.47
CA ILE A 8 1.72 -36.16 -80.73
C ILE A 8 0.81 -36.68 -79.59
N PRO A 9 1.10 -36.39 -78.31
CA PRO A 9 0.20 -36.76 -77.22
C PRO A 9 -1.09 -35.93 -77.26
N ASP A 10 -2.22 -36.58 -76.99
CA ASP A 10 -3.54 -35.95 -76.90
C ASP A 10 -3.56 -34.78 -75.89
N PRO A 11 -4.31 -33.70 -76.16
CA PRO A 11 -4.50 -32.63 -75.17
C PRO A 11 -5.25 -33.16 -73.95
N ALA A 12 -4.75 -32.80 -72.77
CA ALA A 12 -5.39 -33.12 -71.49
C ALA A 12 -6.86 -32.67 -71.46
N PRO A 13 -7.77 -33.44 -70.84
CA PRO A 13 -9.18 -33.07 -70.76
C PRO A 13 -9.35 -31.75 -70.00
N ALA A 14 -10.18 -30.86 -70.54
CA ALA A 14 -10.52 -29.58 -69.94
C ALA A 14 -11.12 -29.77 -68.53
N PRO A 15 -10.85 -28.85 -67.57
CA PRO A 15 -11.43 -28.94 -66.24
C PRO A 15 -12.96 -28.78 -66.30
N ALA A 16 -13.66 -29.65 -65.56
CA ALA A 16 -15.11 -29.64 -65.41
C ALA A 16 -15.64 -28.28 -64.89
N PRO A 17 -16.88 -27.88 -65.25
CA PRO A 17 -17.44 -26.59 -64.87
C PRO A 17 -17.64 -26.45 -63.34
N ALA A 18 -17.35 -25.25 -62.84
CA ALA A 18 -17.40 -24.86 -61.44
C ALA A 18 -18.83 -24.66 -60.89
N SER A 19 -19.69 -25.67 -60.99
CA SER A 19 -21.07 -25.58 -60.49
C SER A 19 -21.50 -26.83 -59.71
N GLU A 20 -20.69 -27.30 -58.77
CA GLU A 20 -21.14 -28.26 -57.77
C GLU A 20 -20.31 -28.20 -56.48
N ARG A 21 -20.11 -26.99 -55.93
CA ARG A 21 -19.80 -26.84 -54.50
C ARG A 21 -21.12 -26.70 -53.75
N ALA A 22 -21.80 -27.83 -53.58
CA ALA A 22 -22.90 -27.93 -52.65
C ALA A 22 -22.40 -27.54 -51.25
N SER A 23 -23.04 -26.52 -50.71
CA SER A 23 -23.11 -26.11 -49.32
C SER A 23 -22.93 -27.27 -48.32
N VAL A 24 -21.72 -27.45 -47.81
CA VAL A 24 -21.53 -27.99 -46.47
C VAL A 24 -21.70 -26.80 -45.54
N SER A 25 -22.92 -26.62 -45.06
CA SER A 25 -23.23 -25.69 -43.99
C SER A 25 -22.48 -26.17 -42.75
N GLU A 26 -21.34 -25.54 -42.43
CA GLU A 26 -20.74 -25.66 -41.11
C GLU A 26 -21.81 -25.21 -40.09
N PRO A 27 -22.05 -25.97 -39.02
CA PRO A 27 -22.98 -25.53 -37.99
C PRO A 27 -22.43 -24.24 -37.37
N GLU A 28 -23.19 -23.17 -37.56
CA GLU A 28 -22.98 -21.87 -36.93
C GLU A 28 -22.76 -22.09 -35.42
N PRO A 29 -21.64 -21.62 -34.84
CA PRO A 29 -21.42 -21.77 -33.41
C PRO A 29 -22.48 -20.95 -32.68
N ASP A 30 -23.30 -21.67 -31.90
CA ASP A 30 -24.35 -21.12 -31.05
C ASP A 30 -23.81 -19.94 -30.21
N PRO A 31 -24.34 -18.71 -30.37
CA PRO A 31 -23.86 -17.55 -29.61
C PRO A 31 -24.11 -17.68 -28.09
N ALA A 32 -24.77 -18.74 -27.64
CA ALA A 32 -25.09 -18.98 -26.24
C ALA A 32 -24.02 -19.74 -25.42
N SER A 33 -22.97 -20.33 -26.02
CA SER A 33 -22.07 -21.25 -25.30
C SER A 33 -20.74 -20.68 -24.76
N THR A 34 -20.45 -19.38 -24.93
CA THR A 34 -19.17 -18.79 -24.44
C THR A 34 -19.36 -17.91 -23.21
N GLN A 35 -20.30 -18.25 -22.32
CA GLN A 35 -20.21 -17.80 -20.93
C GLN A 35 -19.41 -18.84 -20.14
N GLY A 36 -18.09 -18.82 -20.36
CA GLY A 36 -17.16 -19.64 -19.61
C GLY A 36 -17.36 -19.39 -18.12
N HIS A 37 -17.82 -20.41 -17.39
CA HIS A 37 -17.79 -20.43 -15.94
C HIS A 37 -16.33 -20.38 -15.52
N VAL A 38 -15.79 -19.17 -15.29
CA VAL A 38 -14.44 -18.97 -14.80
C VAL A 38 -14.35 -19.68 -13.44
N PRO A 39 -13.54 -20.76 -13.30
CA PRO A 39 -13.37 -21.42 -12.02
C PRO A 39 -13.05 -20.38 -10.93
N ARG A 40 -13.63 -20.52 -9.72
CA ARG A 40 -13.43 -19.53 -8.64
C ARG A 40 -11.94 -19.21 -8.38
N GLY A 41 -11.05 -20.18 -8.61
CA GLY A 41 -9.59 -19.99 -8.54
C GLY A 41 -9.00 -19.06 -9.62
N SER A 42 -9.50 -19.07 -10.85
CA SER A 42 -9.07 -18.13 -11.91
C SER A 42 -9.69 -16.75 -11.75
N ALA A 43 -10.87 -16.64 -11.15
CA ALA A 43 -11.47 -15.34 -10.81
C ALA A 43 -10.67 -14.63 -9.71
N LEU A 44 -10.33 -15.33 -8.62
CA LEU A 44 -9.47 -14.79 -7.56
C LEU A 44 -8.10 -14.37 -8.08
N ARG A 45 -7.51 -15.17 -8.98
CA ARG A 45 -6.24 -14.84 -9.62
C ARG A 45 -6.34 -13.62 -10.54
N ALA A 46 -7.43 -13.48 -11.30
CA ALA A 46 -7.66 -12.29 -12.13
C ALA A 46 -7.84 -11.02 -11.28
N TRP A 47 -8.54 -11.11 -10.16
CA TRP A 47 -8.64 -10.03 -9.19
C TRP A 47 -7.31 -9.71 -8.52
N ALA A 48 -6.49 -10.72 -8.21
CA ALA A 48 -5.16 -10.53 -7.66
C ALA A 48 -4.16 -9.89 -8.65
N GLU A 49 -4.27 -10.26 -9.92
CA GLU A 49 -3.52 -9.66 -11.04
C GLU A 49 -3.93 -8.19 -11.23
N LEU A 50 -5.22 -7.88 -11.14
CA LEU A 50 -5.77 -6.53 -11.26
C LEU A 50 -5.42 -5.66 -10.06
N LEU A 51 -5.66 -6.16 -8.83
CA LEU A 51 -5.36 -5.49 -7.56
C LEU A 51 -3.89 -5.64 -7.15
N ARG A 52 -2.99 -5.73 -8.15
CA ARG A 52 -1.54 -5.97 -8.06
C ARG A 52 -1.07 -6.33 -6.64
N ILE A 53 -1.46 -7.51 -6.15
CA ILE A 53 -1.30 -7.85 -4.71
C ILE A 53 0.15 -7.72 -4.25
N SER A 54 1.11 -7.89 -5.17
CA SER A 54 2.53 -7.68 -4.90
C SER A 54 2.90 -6.25 -4.49
N ALA A 55 2.18 -5.23 -4.99
CA ALA A 55 2.41 -3.82 -4.67
C ALA A 55 1.78 -3.41 -3.32
N VAL A 56 0.70 -4.07 -2.91
CA VAL A 56 0.04 -3.86 -1.60
C VAL A 56 1.01 -3.90 -0.42
N PHE A 57 2.06 -4.73 -0.51
CA PHE A 57 3.07 -4.88 0.55
C PHE A 57 4.06 -3.73 0.64
N THR A 58 4.25 -2.93 -0.41
CA THR A 58 5.23 -1.83 -0.46
C THR A 58 4.58 -0.45 -0.37
N VAL A 59 3.32 -0.33 -0.78
CA VAL A 59 2.54 0.92 -0.83
C VAL A 59 2.39 1.66 0.51
N PRO A 60 2.23 1.00 1.68
CA PRO A 60 2.11 1.73 2.95
C PRO A 60 3.32 2.60 3.31
N GLY A 61 4.45 2.44 2.60
CA GLY A 61 5.69 3.16 2.83
C GLY A 61 5.55 4.68 2.82
N ASP A 62 4.74 5.26 1.93
CA ASP A 62 4.60 6.72 1.84
C ASP A 62 3.77 7.30 2.99
N ALA A 63 2.68 6.63 3.36
CA ALA A 63 1.89 6.99 4.54
C ALA A 63 2.71 6.83 5.84
N LEU A 64 3.54 5.79 5.94
CA LEU A 64 4.45 5.59 7.07
C LEU A 64 5.58 6.62 7.09
N ALA A 65 6.14 6.97 5.93
CA ALA A 65 7.14 8.03 5.81
C ALA A 65 6.57 9.39 6.23
N GLY A 66 5.32 9.70 5.85
CA GLY A 66 4.61 10.88 6.30
C GLY A 66 4.37 10.91 7.80
N ALA A 67 4.04 9.76 8.40
CA ALA A 67 3.91 9.63 9.84
C ALA A 67 5.25 9.80 10.58
N ALA A 68 6.34 9.26 10.02
CA ALA A 68 7.69 9.42 10.56
C ALA A 68 8.17 10.88 10.46
N ALA A 69 7.91 11.55 9.33
CA ALA A 69 8.23 12.96 9.10
C ALA A 69 7.48 13.88 10.09
N ALA A 70 6.31 13.46 10.59
CA ALA A 70 5.59 14.18 11.63
C ALA A 70 6.26 14.12 13.02
N GLY A 71 7.34 13.36 13.20
CA GLY A 71 8.09 13.26 14.46
C GLY A 71 7.31 12.58 15.60
N ARG A 72 6.28 11.79 15.27
CA ARG A 72 5.39 11.13 16.23
C ARG A 72 5.48 9.61 16.07
N ARG A 73 5.30 8.89 17.17
CA ARG A 73 5.15 7.43 17.11
C ARG A 73 3.89 7.06 16.30
N PRO A 74 3.95 6.01 15.47
CA PRO A 74 2.77 5.50 14.78
C PRO A 74 1.62 5.24 15.74
N ASN A 75 0.43 5.66 15.36
CA ASN A 75 -0.78 5.54 16.18
C ASN A 75 -1.96 5.01 15.35
N ARG A 76 -3.15 4.93 15.95
CA ARG A 76 -4.36 4.47 15.24
C ARG A 76 -4.67 5.29 13.98
N GLY A 77 -4.42 6.59 14.00
CA GLY A 77 -4.57 7.46 12.83
C GLY A 77 -3.59 7.10 11.71
N THR A 78 -2.34 6.77 12.06
CA THR A 78 -1.35 6.26 11.10
C THR A 78 -1.82 4.97 10.43
N LEU A 79 -2.36 4.02 11.19
CA LEU A 79 -2.88 2.76 10.64
C LEU A 79 -4.07 2.99 9.69
N LEU A 80 -4.98 3.89 10.08
CA LEU A 80 -6.12 4.27 9.23
C LEU A 80 -5.66 4.96 7.94
N ALA A 81 -4.65 5.83 8.00
CA ALA A 81 -4.07 6.47 6.83
C ALA A 81 -3.34 5.48 5.91
N ALA A 82 -2.62 4.51 6.48
CA ALA A 82 -2.01 3.44 5.69
C ALA A 82 -3.06 2.59 4.96
N GLY A 83 -4.17 2.26 5.64
CA GLY A 83 -5.30 1.59 5.01
C GLY A 83 -5.96 2.44 3.92
N ALA A 84 -6.15 3.74 4.17
CA ALA A 84 -6.71 4.67 3.19
C ALA A 84 -5.81 4.82 1.95
N SER A 85 -4.51 5.00 2.14
CA SER A 85 -3.48 5.04 1.08
C SER A 85 -3.54 3.78 0.23
N LEU A 86 -3.57 2.61 0.87
CA LEU A 86 -3.67 1.34 0.16
C LEU A 86 -4.96 1.23 -0.66
N CYS A 87 -6.11 1.57 -0.09
CA CYS A 87 -7.37 1.54 -0.82
C CYS A 87 -7.37 2.51 -2.01
N LEU A 88 -6.81 3.71 -1.86
CA LEU A 88 -6.74 4.70 -2.94
C LEU A 88 -5.74 4.29 -4.03
N TYR A 89 -4.63 3.64 -3.67
CA TYR A 89 -3.70 3.05 -4.62
C TYR A 89 -4.39 1.96 -5.46
N GLU A 90 -5.06 1.00 -4.83
CA GLU A 90 -5.77 -0.07 -5.52
C GLU A 90 -6.94 0.47 -6.37
N ALA A 91 -7.61 1.52 -5.90
CA ALA A 91 -8.63 2.22 -6.68
C ALA A 91 -8.04 2.81 -7.97
N GLY A 92 -6.89 3.47 -7.88
CA GLY A 92 -6.16 4.00 -9.03
C GLY A 92 -5.70 2.90 -9.98
N MET A 93 -5.23 1.76 -9.46
CA MET A 93 -4.85 0.63 -10.30
C MET A 93 -6.03 0.08 -11.12
N ALA A 94 -7.18 -0.13 -10.46
CA ALA A 94 -8.40 -0.59 -11.12
C ALA A 94 -8.93 0.43 -12.14
N LEU A 95 -8.84 1.73 -11.82
CA LEU A 95 -9.25 2.81 -12.70
C LEU A 95 -8.32 2.96 -13.91
N ASN A 96 -7.02 2.82 -13.71
CA ASN A 96 -6.03 2.85 -14.77
C ASN A 96 -6.27 1.71 -15.78
N ASP A 97 -6.48 0.49 -15.30
CA ASP A 97 -6.79 -0.66 -16.14
C ASP A 97 -8.12 -0.45 -16.90
N TYR A 98 -9.12 0.16 -16.26
CA TYR A 98 -10.37 0.57 -16.94
C TYR A 98 -10.12 1.59 -18.06
N ALA A 99 -9.28 2.61 -17.80
CA ALA A 99 -8.97 3.66 -18.76
C ALA A 99 -8.12 3.16 -19.94
N ASP A 100 -7.22 2.20 -19.69
CA ASP A 100 -6.33 1.64 -20.71
C ASP A 100 -6.95 0.47 -21.49
N ARG A 101 -8.19 0.05 -21.18
CA ARG A 101 -8.80 -1.18 -21.71
C ARG A 101 -8.75 -1.33 -23.24
N ASP A 102 -8.92 -0.23 -23.99
CA ASP A 102 -8.98 -0.26 -25.46
C ASP A 102 -7.57 -0.40 -26.05
N VAL A 103 -6.58 0.24 -25.42
CA VAL A 103 -5.16 0.11 -25.78
C VAL A 103 -4.64 -1.28 -25.40
N ASP A 104 -4.96 -1.72 -24.18
CA ASP A 104 -4.60 -3.05 -23.67
C ASP A 104 -5.23 -4.17 -24.49
N ALA A 105 -6.38 -3.95 -25.15
CA ALA A 105 -6.96 -4.94 -26.06
C ALA A 105 -6.11 -5.19 -27.30
N ILE A 106 -5.36 -4.18 -27.77
CA ILE A 106 -4.48 -4.29 -28.92
C ILE A 106 -3.10 -4.80 -28.48
N GLU A 107 -2.52 -4.20 -27.43
CA GLU A 107 -1.14 -4.47 -27.04
C GLU A 107 -0.99 -5.70 -26.13
N ARG A 108 -1.99 -5.97 -25.29
CA ARG A 108 -1.92 -6.98 -24.21
C ARG A 108 -3.26 -7.70 -24.02
N PRO A 109 -3.75 -8.43 -25.03
CA PRO A 109 -5.09 -9.02 -25.03
C PRO A 109 -5.32 -10.04 -23.90
N HIS A 110 -4.25 -10.58 -23.31
CA HIS A 110 -4.31 -11.52 -22.19
C HIS A 110 -4.69 -10.87 -20.84
N ARG A 111 -4.70 -9.53 -20.74
CA ARG A 111 -5.04 -8.82 -19.49
C ARG A 111 -6.48 -9.07 -19.05
N PRO A 112 -6.80 -8.99 -17.74
CA PRO A 112 -8.11 -9.36 -17.20
C PRO A 112 -9.31 -8.66 -17.84
N LEU A 113 -9.20 -7.36 -18.16
CA LEU A 113 -10.27 -6.59 -18.80
C LEU A 113 -10.43 -6.96 -20.29
N PRO A 114 -9.40 -6.87 -21.16
CA PRO A 114 -9.54 -7.23 -22.57
C PRO A 114 -9.88 -8.70 -22.81
N SER A 115 -9.40 -9.61 -21.95
CA SER A 115 -9.73 -11.04 -22.04
C SER A 115 -11.16 -11.38 -21.59
N GLY A 116 -11.94 -10.39 -21.12
CA GLY A 116 -13.31 -10.59 -20.65
C GLY A 116 -13.42 -11.31 -19.31
N ARG A 117 -12.31 -11.62 -18.64
CA ARG A 117 -12.31 -12.24 -17.30
C ARG A 117 -12.91 -11.33 -16.23
N ILE A 118 -12.83 -10.02 -16.41
CA ILE A 118 -13.45 -8.99 -15.56
C ILE A 118 -14.17 -7.99 -16.47
N SER A 119 -15.43 -7.69 -16.18
CA SER A 119 -16.17 -6.69 -16.96
C SER A 119 -15.67 -5.27 -16.65
N PRO A 120 -15.66 -4.34 -17.64
CA PRO A 120 -15.27 -2.95 -17.40
C PRO A 120 -16.11 -2.28 -16.31
N GLY A 121 -17.40 -2.60 -16.24
CA GLY A 121 -18.28 -2.12 -15.18
C GLY A 121 -17.86 -2.60 -13.79
N ALA A 122 -17.43 -3.87 -13.65
CA ALA A 122 -16.93 -4.39 -12.38
C ALA A 122 -15.63 -3.71 -11.95
N ALA A 123 -14.72 -3.40 -12.89
CA ALA A 123 -13.50 -2.66 -12.59
C ALA A 123 -13.79 -1.24 -12.10
N LEU A 124 -14.72 -0.53 -12.75
CA LEU A 124 -15.13 0.81 -12.33
C LEU A 124 -15.83 0.80 -10.96
N VAL A 125 -16.70 -0.18 -10.71
CA VAL A 125 -17.35 -0.35 -9.39
C VAL A 125 -16.31 -0.66 -8.32
N ALA A 126 -15.30 -1.48 -8.61
CA ALA A 126 -14.21 -1.75 -7.68
C ALA A 126 -13.39 -0.49 -7.40
N ALA A 127 -13.04 0.29 -8.43
CA ALA A 127 -12.32 1.56 -8.26
C ALA A 127 -13.11 2.55 -7.38
N ALA A 128 -14.40 2.73 -7.66
CA ALA A 128 -15.28 3.59 -6.87
C ALA A 128 -15.48 3.08 -5.44
N GLY A 129 -15.68 1.77 -5.26
CA GLY A 129 -15.84 1.12 -3.96
C GLY A 129 -14.58 1.26 -3.09
N LEU A 130 -13.41 0.98 -3.66
CA LEU A 130 -12.13 1.16 -2.98
C LEU A 130 -11.87 2.63 -2.63
N THR A 131 -12.23 3.57 -3.51
CA THR A 131 -12.18 5.01 -3.21
C THR A 131 -13.06 5.34 -2.01
N ALA A 132 -14.30 4.86 -1.98
CA ALA A 132 -15.23 5.10 -0.88
C ALA A 132 -14.73 4.51 0.46
N VAL A 133 -14.16 3.31 0.44
CA VAL A 133 -13.54 2.69 1.62
C VAL A 133 -12.35 3.52 2.10
N GLY A 134 -11.46 3.93 1.18
CA GLY A 134 -10.31 4.77 1.51
C GLY A 134 -10.70 6.10 2.15
N LEU A 135 -11.70 6.79 1.59
CA LEU A 135 -12.24 8.02 2.17
C LEU A 135 -12.90 7.80 3.53
N SER A 136 -13.58 6.66 3.73
CA SER A 136 -14.18 6.31 5.02
C SER A 136 -13.12 6.08 6.10
N LEU A 137 -12.02 5.43 5.77
CA LEU A 137 -10.87 5.25 6.67
C LEU A 137 -10.21 6.60 7.00
N ALA A 138 -10.05 7.48 6.02
CA ALA A 138 -9.53 8.83 6.23
C ALA A 138 -10.47 9.68 7.10
N ALA A 139 -11.79 9.57 6.91
CA ALA A 139 -12.80 10.21 7.76
C ALA A 139 -12.71 9.73 9.23
N ALA A 140 -12.49 8.43 9.44
CA ALA A 140 -12.27 7.87 10.77
C ALA A 140 -10.96 8.37 11.43
N ALA A 141 -9.95 8.73 10.62
CA ALA A 141 -8.72 9.36 11.09
C ALA A 141 -8.90 10.85 11.44
N GLY A 142 -9.83 11.55 10.77
CA GLY A 142 -10.30 12.89 11.12
C GLY A 142 -10.59 13.80 9.92
N ARG A 143 -11.00 15.04 10.19
CA ARG A 143 -11.35 16.04 9.15
C ARG A 143 -10.19 16.41 8.22
N LYS A 144 -8.98 16.64 8.77
CA LYS A 144 -7.81 17.01 7.96
C LYS A 144 -7.36 15.86 7.04
N PRO A 145 -7.20 14.61 7.53
CA PRO A 145 -6.93 13.46 6.67
C PRO A 145 -7.98 13.27 5.58
N LEU A 146 -9.27 13.43 5.88
CA LEU A 146 -10.34 13.33 4.89
C LEU A 146 -10.18 14.33 3.75
N ALA A 147 -9.86 15.60 4.05
CA ALA A 147 -9.65 16.62 3.03
C ALA A 147 -8.47 16.25 2.10
N VAL A 148 -7.36 15.77 2.69
CA VAL A 148 -6.19 15.32 1.93
C VAL A 148 -6.51 14.09 1.08
N ALA A 149 -7.19 13.09 1.65
CA ALA A 149 -7.59 11.88 0.93
C ALA A 149 -8.57 12.19 -0.23
N THR A 150 -9.45 13.17 -0.06
CA THR A 150 -10.37 13.61 -1.12
C THR A 150 -9.60 14.28 -2.26
N ALA A 151 -8.65 15.15 -1.93
CA ALA A 151 -7.76 15.74 -2.93
C ALA A 151 -6.94 14.67 -3.66
N LEU A 152 -6.39 13.70 -2.92
CA LEU A 152 -5.63 12.57 -3.48
C LEU A 152 -6.50 11.75 -4.44
N ALA A 153 -7.70 11.36 -4.02
CA ALA A 153 -8.64 10.64 -4.88
C ALA A 153 -8.96 11.42 -6.17
N GLY A 154 -9.22 12.72 -6.06
CA GLY A 154 -9.43 13.58 -7.22
C GLY A 154 -8.22 13.62 -8.17
N THR A 155 -7.00 13.72 -7.62
CA THR A 155 -5.75 13.69 -8.40
C THR A 155 -5.56 12.35 -9.11
N VAL A 156 -5.83 11.23 -8.44
CA VAL A 156 -5.74 9.87 -9.03
C VAL A 156 -6.71 9.74 -10.20
N TRP A 157 -7.98 10.10 -9.99
CA TRP A 157 -8.99 10.03 -11.05
C TRP A 157 -8.67 10.95 -12.23
N ALA A 158 -8.22 12.18 -11.96
CA ALA A 158 -7.79 13.10 -13.00
C ALA A 158 -6.57 12.59 -13.77
N TYR A 159 -5.63 11.93 -13.09
CA TYR A 159 -4.47 11.31 -13.69
C TYR A 159 -4.85 10.17 -14.64
N ASP A 160 -5.60 9.19 -14.14
CA ASP A 160 -5.94 7.97 -14.87
C ASP A 160 -6.85 8.23 -16.08
N LEU A 161 -7.77 9.20 -15.97
CA LEU A 161 -8.74 9.46 -17.03
C LEU A 161 -8.26 10.48 -18.08
N HIS A 162 -7.31 11.35 -17.74
CA HIS A 162 -6.96 12.46 -18.64
C HIS A 162 -5.49 12.83 -18.62
N LEU A 163 -4.89 13.07 -17.45
CA LEU A 163 -3.58 13.73 -17.39
C LEU A 163 -2.42 12.81 -17.77
N LYS A 164 -2.56 11.48 -17.66
CA LYS A 164 -1.47 10.55 -17.97
C LYS A 164 -0.99 10.63 -19.42
N GLN A 165 -1.85 11.04 -20.35
CA GLN A 165 -1.52 11.23 -21.78
C GLN A 165 -1.06 12.65 -22.11
N THR A 166 -0.89 13.51 -21.10
CA THR A 166 -0.52 14.91 -21.26
C THR A 166 0.86 15.20 -20.67
N PRO A 167 1.51 16.31 -21.04
CA PRO A 167 2.75 16.75 -20.40
C PRO A 167 2.63 17.00 -18.88
N ALA A 168 1.41 17.15 -18.36
CA ALA A 168 1.14 17.32 -16.94
C ALA A 168 1.19 16.01 -16.13
N GLY A 169 1.30 14.84 -16.78
CA GLY A 169 1.32 13.54 -16.14
C GLY A 169 2.34 13.41 -14.99
N PRO A 170 3.63 13.78 -15.18
CA PRO A 170 4.62 13.73 -14.11
C PRO A 170 4.28 14.63 -12.90
N ALA A 171 3.69 15.80 -13.15
CA ALA A 171 3.28 16.72 -12.09
C ALA A 171 2.10 16.16 -11.28
N ALA A 172 1.11 15.56 -11.95
CA ALA A 172 -0.01 14.90 -11.30
C ALA A 172 0.46 13.70 -10.46
N MET A 173 1.41 12.90 -10.97
CA MET A 173 2.02 11.80 -10.22
C MET A 173 2.76 12.33 -8.97
N ALA A 174 3.59 13.36 -9.11
CA ALA A 174 4.27 13.98 -7.98
C ALA A 174 3.29 14.54 -6.93
N MET A 175 2.18 15.15 -7.39
CA MET A 175 1.12 15.63 -6.52
C MET A 175 0.46 14.48 -5.75
N ALA A 176 0.14 13.36 -6.42
CA ALA A 176 -0.41 12.18 -5.76
C ALA A 176 0.54 11.64 -4.69
N ARG A 177 1.84 11.50 -4.97
CA ARG A 177 2.85 11.06 -3.99
C ARG A 177 2.96 12.01 -2.81
N GLY A 178 2.97 13.32 -3.07
CA GLY A 178 3.01 14.35 -2.02
C GLY A 178 1.76 14.35 -1.13
N LEU A 179 0.58 14.19 -1.72
CA LEU A 179 -0.69 14.11 -0.99
C LEU A 179 -0.79 12.84 -0.14
N ASP A 180 -0.27 11.70 -0.62
CA ASP A 180 -0.27 10.46 0.15
C ASP A 180 0.65 10.53 1.38
N LEU A 181 1.81 11.16 1.23
CA LEU A 181 2.71 11.44 2.35
C LEU A 181 2.06 12.43 3.35
N LEU A 182 1.37 13.46 2.85
CA LEU A 182 0.63 14.41 3.67
C LEU A 182 -0.54 13.75 4.41
N LEU A 183 -1.19 12.75 3.81
CA LEU A 183 -2.26 11.97 4.44
C LEU A 183 -1.73 11.25 5.69
N GLY A 184 -0.59 10.58 5.56
CA GLY A 184 0.10 9.93 6.69
C GLY A 184 0.47 10.90 7.81
N SER A 185 1.02 12.06 7.45
CA SER A 185 1.39 13.12 8.41
C SER A 185 0.17 13.70 9.14
N THR A 186 -0.85 14.13 8.40
CA THR A 186 -2.05 14.77 8.98
C THR A 186 -2.87 13.81 9.83
N ALA A 187 -2.92 12.52 9.50
CA ALA A 187 -3.62 11.51 10.30
C ALA A 187 -2.88 11.19 11.60
N THR A 188 -1.54 11.21 11.56
CA THR A 188 -0.71 10.97 12.73
C THR A 188 -0.79 12.14 13.72
N ILE A 189 -0.85 13.38 13.22
CA ILE A 189 -0.95 14.60 14.04
C ILE A 189 -2.38 14.84 14.54
N GLY A 190 -3.39 14.65 13.68
CA GLY A 190 -4.78 15.07 13.94
C GLY A 190 -5.47 14.36 15.10
N ARG A 191 -4.97 13.18 15.50
CA ARG A 191 -5.55 12.37 16.59
C ARG A 191 -4.71 12.38 17.87
N ALA A 192 -3.59 13.10 17.86
CA ALA A 192 -2.75 13.31 19.04
C ALA A 192 -3.36 14.27 20.08
N ALA A 193 -4.50 14.89 19.81
CA ALA A 193 -5.24 15.71 20.76
C ALA A 193 -6.15 14.88 21.69
N GLY A 194 -5.73 13.66 22.06
CA GLY A 194 -6.14 13.08 23.34
C GLY A 194 -5.41 13.81 24.47
N PRO A 195 -5.97 13.89 25.70
CA PRO A 195 -5.39 14.68 26.77
C PRO A 195 -3.91 14.32 26.90
N ILE A 196 -3.04 15.31 26.69
CA ILE A 196 -1.61 15.19 26.95
C ILE A 196 -1.54 14.68 28.38
N PRO A 197 -1.02 13.47 28.67
CA PRO A 197 -0.58 13.20 30.02
C PRO A 197 0.49 14.26 30.21
N ARG A 198 0.16 15.27 31.02
CA ARG A 198 1.12 16.22 31.56
C ARG A 198 2.24 15.30 32.01
N ARG A 199 3.35 15.26 31.28
CA ARG A 199 4.58 14.77 31.90
C ARG A 199 4.73 15.78 33.01
N GLU A 200 4.29 15.41 34.21
CA GLU A 200 4.83 15.98 35.43
C GLU A 200 6.31 15.95 35.16
N ARG A 201 6.82 17.16 34.94
CA ARG A 201 8.24 17.40 34.92
C ARG A 201 8.66 16.87 36.26
N ALA A 202 9.17 15.65 36.27
CA ALA A 202 9.75 15.04 37.45
C ALA A 202 10.68 16.13 37.97
N ALA A 203 10.28 16.71 39.10
CA ALA A 203 11.17 17.56 39.85
C ALA A 203 12.46 16.76 39.99
N PRO A 204 13.65 17.36 39.83
CA PRO A 204 14.88 16.69 40.21
C PRO A 204 14.75 16.37 41.71
N GLY A 205 14.30 15.15 42.01
CA GLY A 205 14.35 14.59 43.34
C GLY A 205 15.81 14.55 43.71
N GLY A 206 16.19 15.43 44.63
CA GLY A 206 17.51 15.40 45.23
C GLY A 206 17.74 14.03 45.85
N PRO A 207 18.96 13.47 45.77
CA PRO A 207 19.29 12.25 46.47
C PRO A 207 19.22 12.51 47.98
N THR A 208 18.19 11.98 48.63
CA THR A 208 18.15 11.82 50.10
C THR A 208 18.43 10.35 50.38
N GLY A 209 19.56 10.07 51.04
CA GLY A 209 19.82 8.73 51.55
C GLY A 209 21.28 8.25 51.58
N THR A 210 22.24 9.10 51.93
CA THR A 210 23.42 8.62 52.66
C THR A 210 23.74 9.65 53.74
N GLU A 211 23.17 9.45 54.93
CA GLU A 211 23.65 10.09 56.16
C GLU A 211 25.05 9.56 56.47
N ILE A 212 26.06 10.23 55.94
CA ILE A 212 27.41 10.20 56.50
C ILE A 212 27.45 11.26 57.61
N ASN A 213 27.45 10.76 58.84
CA ASN A 213 27.60 11.51 60.07
C ASN A 213 28.99 12.19 60.07
N ALA A 214 29.07 13.42 59.56
CA ALA A 214 30.26 14.24 59.62
C ALA A 214 30.25 15.03 60.93
N ALA A 215 30.80 14.41 61.96
CA ALA A 215 31.13 15.04 63.23
C ALA A 215 31.98 16.29 62.99
N SER A 216 31.60 17.40 63.64
CA SER A 216 32.39 18.63 63.69
C SER A 216 33.79 18.38 64.24
N PRO A 217 34.84 19.06 63.74
CA PRO A 217 36.17 18.95 64.33
C PRO A 217 36.21 19.60 65.73
N PRO A 218 36.68 18.91 66.78
CA PRO A 218 36.90 19.56 68.07
C PRO A 218 38.20 20.38 68.07
N ALA A 219 38.13 21.54 68.73
CA ALA A 219 39.23 22.46 68.99
C ALA A 219 40.40 21.81 69.77
N PRO A 220 41.64 22.31 69.62
CA PRO A 220 42.80 21.71 70.25
C PRO A 220 42.85 22.01 71.75
N ARG A 221 43.01 20.97 72.57
CA ARG A 221 43.40 21.06 73.99
C ARG A 221 44.56 20.12 74.25
N GLY A 222 45.50 20.62 75.06
CA GLY A 222 46.89 20.18 75.21
C GLY A 222 47.14 18.85 75.92
N PRO A 223 48.41 18.55 76.21
CA PRO A 223 48.89 17.19 76.45
C PRO A 223 48.90 16.81 77.93
N GLY A 224 48.79 15.50 78.19
CA GLY A 224 49.51 14.86 79.30
C GLY A 224 48.68 14.37 80.48
N GLY A 225 48.58 13.04 80.58
CA GLY A 225 49.01 12.29 81.76
C GLY A 225 48.10 12.26 83.00
N ILE A 226 47.51 11.08 83.25
CA ILE A 226 47.77 10.14 84.37
C ILE A 226 46.47 9.33 84.64
N PRO A 227 46.49 7.98 84.59
CA PRO A 227 45.30 7.17 84.92
C PRO A 227 45.13 6.97 86.44
N PRO A 228 43.88 6.87 86.96
CA PRO A 228 43.66 6.52 88.35
C PRO A 228 43.81 5.02 88.60
N VAL A 229 44.58 4.68 89.64
CA VAL A 229 44.74 3.34 90.19
C VAL A 229 43.51 2.98 91.01
N ALA A 230 42.90 1.83 90.76
CA ALA A 230 41.91 1.22 91.65
C ALA A 230 42.19 -0.28 91.73
N GLY A 231 42.76 -0.70 92.86
CA GLY A 231 43.11 -2.09 93.11
C GLY A 231 43.11 -2.39 94.60
N ARG A 232 42.19 -3.30 94.97
CA ARG A 232 42.16 -4.18 96.15
C ARG A 232 41.78 -3.58 97.51
N GLY A 233 40.59 -3.98 97.94
CA GLY A 233 40.33 -4.29 99.35
C GLY A 233 41.06 -5.57 99.76
N GLY A 234 41.50 -5.59 101.03
CA GLY A 234 42.14 -6.72 101.69
C GLY A 234 42.30 -6.46 103.19
N SER A 235 41.40 -7.06 103.97
CA SER A 235 41.50 -7.57 105.34
C SER A 235 42.74 -7.30 106.20
N GLY A 236 42.53 -6.98 107.48
CA GLY A 236 43.37 -7.48 108.57
C GLY A 236 43.55 -6.57 109.79
N ALA A 237 42.97 -7.01 110.91
CA ALA A 237 43.34 -6.79 112.33
C ALA A 237 43.34 -5.37 112.90
#